data_AF-X1S1L3-F1
#
_entry.id   AF-X1S1L3-F1
#
_cell.length_a   1.000
_cell.length_b   1.000
_cell.length_c   1.000
_cell.angle_alpha   90.00
_cell.angle_beta   90.00
_cell.angle_gamma   90.00
#
_symmetry.space_group_name_H-M   'P 1'
#
loop_
_entity.id
_entity.type
_entity.pdbx_description
1 polymer ?
#
loop_
_entity_poly.entity_id
_entity_poly.type
_entity_poly.pdbx_seq_one_letter_code
_entity_poly.pdbx_strand_id
1 'polypeptide(L)'
;YVGLSQFIGILREKLFWASMWNTLYFSCLSIPSVLGLSLGIALLLHYIKTRIIKDFFKALYFLPTVCSLVAAALIWSWIYEPNIGLLNNLFLKIGLL
;
A
#
# COMPACT_ATOMS: atom_id res chain seq x y z
N TYR A 1 -2.21 2.96 42.25
CA TYR A 1 -1.91 1.95 41.21
C TYR A 1 -3.19 1.55 40.49
N VAL A 2 -3.47 2.11 39.31
CA VAL A 2 -4.72 1.86 38.53
C VAL A 2 -4.41 1.37 37.10
N GLY A 3 -3.13 1.24 36.72
CA GLY A 3 -2.71 0.94 35.35
C GLY A 3 -3.33 -0.33 34.76
N LEU A 4 -3.29 -1.46 35.48
CA LEU A 4 -3.83 -2.73 34.96
C LEU A 4 -5.34 -2.71 34.67
N SER A 5 -6.12 -1.94 35.44
CA SER A 5 -7.58 -1.89 35.26
C SER A 5 -7.99 -1.22 33.95
N GLN A 6 -7.20 -0.25 33.47
CA GLN A 6 -7.44 0.43 32.20
C GLN A 6 -7.15 -0.49 31.00
N PHE A 7 -6.07 -1.29 31.06
CA PHE A 7 -5.78 -2.28 30.02
C PHE A 7 -6.87 -3.36 29.92
N ILE A 8 -7.37 -3.85 31.06
CA ILE A 8 -8.46 -4.83 31.10
C ILE A 8 -9.77 -4.24 30.54
N GLY A 9 -10.01 -2.93 30.74
CA GLY A 9 -11.13 -2.21 30.16
C GLY A 9 -11.08 -2.17 28.63
N ILE A 10 -9.94 -1.77 28.06
CA ILE A 10 -9.73 -1.70 26.60
C ILE A 10 -9.88 -3.08 25.94
N LEU A 11 -9.36 -4.14 26.58
CA LEU A 11 -9.49 -5.52 26.09
C LEU A 11 -10.94 -6.02 26.06
N ARG A 12 -11.88 -5.38 26.75
CA ARG A 12 -13.31 -5.71 26.71
C ARG A 12 -14.09 -4.91 25.66
N GLU A 13 -13.48 -3.87 25.09
CA GLU A 13 -14.14 -3.07 24.07
C GLU A 13 -14.18 -3.79 22.73
N LYS A 14 -15.38 -3.86 22.14
CA LYS A 14 -15.58 -4.46 20.81
C LYS A 14 -14.81 -3.71 19.72
N LEU A 15 -14.64 -2.39 19.87
CA LEU A 15 -13.89 -1.55 18.94
C LEU A 15 -12.40 -1.88 18.90
N PHE A 16 -11.82 -2.28 20.04
CA PHE A 16 -10.42 -2.72 20.12
C PHE A 16 -10.21 -3.99 19.29
N TRP A 17 -11.06 -5.00 19.50
CA TRP A 17 -10.99 -6.25 18.73
C TRP A 17 -11.32 -6.05 17.24
N ALA A 18 -12.27 -5.18 16.91
CA ALA A 18 -12.58 -4.84 15.52
C ALA A 18 -11.40 -4.17 14.82
N SER A 19 -10.77 -3.18 15.47
CA SER A 19 -9.57 -2.51 14.93
C SER A 19 -8.38 -3.47 14.82
N MET A 20 -8.21 -4.35 15.80
CA MET A 20 -7.15 -5.37 15.78
C MET A 20 -7.36 -6.36 14.64
N TRP A 21 -8.59 -6.83 14.43
CA TRP A 21 -8.92 -7.70 13.31
C TRP A 21 -8.73 -7.01 11.96
N ASN A 22 -9.13 -5.74 11.83
CA ASN A 22 -8.92 -4.97 10.61
C ASN A 22 -7.42 -4.77 10.32
N THR A 23 -6.63 -4.48 11.34
CA THR A 23 -5.16 -4.34 11.22
C THR A 23 -4.51 -5.67 10.83
N LEU A 24 -4.94 -6.77 11.45
CA LEU A 24 -4.47 -8.11 11.13
C LEU A 24 -4.84 -8.50 9.69
N TYR A 25 -6.08 -8.27 9.28
CA TYR A 25 -6.54 -8.54 7.92
C TYR A 25 -5.77 -7.70 6.90
N PHE A 26 -5.65 -6.39 7.13
CA PHE A 26 -4.87 -5.49 6.29
C PHE A 26 -3.41 -5.93 6.18
N SER A 27 -2.77 -6.27 7.31
CA SER A 27 -1.37 -6.70 7.33
C SER A 27 -1.18 -8.06 6.67
N CYS A 28 -2.06 -9.02 6.97
CA CYS A 28 -2.03 -10.36 6.42
C CYS A 28 -2.25 -10.38 4.90
N LEU A 29 -2.98 -9.41 4.34
CA LEU A 29 -3.11 -9.26 2.89
C LEU A 29 -1.97 -8.43 2.28
N SER A 30 -1.60 -7.33 2.92
CA SER A 30 -0.60 -6.38 2.39
C SER A 30 0.79 -7.00 2.36
N ILE A 31 1.21 -7.69 3.43
CA ILE A 31 2.55 -8.28 3.54
C ILE A 31 2.81 -9.31 2.42
N PRO A 32 2.00 -10.36 2.23
CA PRO A 32 2.25 -11.33 1.17
C PRO A 32 2.08 -10.72 -0.22
N SER A 33 1.21 -9.72 -0.39
CA SER A 33 1.09 -9.00 -1.67
C SER A 33 2.39 -8.28 -2.02
N VAL A 34 2.97 -7.54 -1.06
CA VAL A 34 4.25 -6.84 -1.26
C VAL A 34 5.40 -7.85 -1.47
N LEU A 35 5.44 -8.93 -0.70
CA LEU A 35 6.44 -9.98 -0.88
C LEU A 35 6.32 -10.67 -2.24
N GLY A 36 5.09 -11.03 -2.65
CA GLY A 36 4.83 -11.66 -3.93
C GLY A 36 5.21 -10.76 -5.11
N LEU A 37 4.84 -9.48 -5.05
CA LEU A 37 5.20 -8.50 -6.09
C LEU A 37 6.71 -8.25 -6.14
N SER A 38 7.36 -8.04 -5.00
CA SER A 38 8.81 -7.79 -4.96
C SER A 38 9.60 -9.01 -5.44
N LEU A 39 9.20 -10.23 -5.08
CA LEU A 39 9.78 -11.46 -5.60
C LEU A 39 9.51 -11.63 -7.10
N GLY A 40 8.28 -11.36 -7.56
CA GLY A 40 7.94 -11.41 -8.98
C GLY A 40 8.80 -10.47 -9.82
N ILE A 41 8.97 -9.23 -9.36
CA ILE A 41 9.84 -8.23 -9.99
C ILE A 41 11.30 -8.68 -9.93
N ALA A 42 11.77 -9.22 -8.79
CA ALA A 42 13.13 -9.73 -8.65
C ALA A 42 13.43 -10.87 -9.64
N LEU A 43 12.48 -11.80 -9.83
CA LEU A 43 12.58 -12.87 -10.82
C LEU A 43 12.59 -12.33 -12.25
N LEU A 44 11.71 -11.39 -12.58
CA LEU A 44 11.72 -10.73 -13.90
C LEU A 44 13.06 -10.06 -14.18
N LEU A 45 13.61 -9.33 -13.21
CA LEU A 45 14.92 -8.70 -13.31
C LEU A 45 16.08 -9.70 -13.38
N HIS A 46 15.91 -10.91 -12.85
CA HIS A 46 16.90 -11.97 -12.94
C HIS A 46 17.03 -12.52 -14.38
N TYR A 47 15.92 -12.63 -15.12
CA TYR A 47 15.92 -13.11 -16.51
C TYR A 47 16.47 -12.09 -17.52
N ILE A 48 16.57 -10.80 -17.16
CA ILE A 48 17.12 -9.76 -18.03
C ILE A 48 18.64 -9.92 -18.15
N LYS A 49 19.09 -10.37 -19.33
CA LYS A 49 20.53 -10.53 -19.65
C LYS A 49 21.25 -9.20 -19.90
N THR A 50 20.53 -8.17 -20.34
CA THR A 50 21.10 -6.85 -20.65
C THR A 50 21.25 -6.00 -19.39
N ARG A 51 22.50 -5.74 -18.98
CA ARG A 51 22.84 -4.98 -17.77
C ARG A 51 22.20 -3.59 -17.70
N ILE A 52 22.20 -2.85 -18.82
CA ILE A 52 21.64 -1.49 -18.90
C ILE A 52 20.14 -1.47 -18.60
N ILE A 53 19.40 -2.42 -19.18
CA ILE A 53 17.94 -2.54 -18.98
C ILE A 53 17.64 -2.92 -17.53
N LYS A 54 18.42 -3.86 -16.96
CA LYS A 54 18.29 -4.29 -15.57
C LYS A 54 18.50 -3.13 -14.59
N ASP A 55 19.52 -2.30 -14.80
CA ASP A 55 19.82 -1.18 -13.91
C ASP A 55 18.79 -0.04 -14.04
N PHE A 56 18.23 0.18 -15.24
CA PHE A 56 17.11 1.10 -15.44
C PHE A 56 15.84 0.68 -14.69
N PHE A 57 15.41 -0.58 -14.80
CA PHE A 57 14.22 -1.07 -14.09
C PHE A 57 14.40 -1.10 -12.57
N LYS A 58 15.61 -1.38 -12.08
CA LYS A 58 15.92 -1.22 -10.65
C LYS A 58 15.72 0.22 -10.20
N ALA A 59 16.31 1.18 -10.92
CA ALA A 59 16.16 2.60 -10.58
C ALA A 59 14.68 2.98 -10.52
N LEU A 60 13.88 2.60 -11.52
CA LEU A 60 12.44 2.88 -11.56
C LEU A 60 11.67 2.27 -10.38
N TYR A 61 12.00 1.03 -9.98
CA TYR A 61 11.39 0.38 -8.81
C TYR A 61 11.74 1.10 -7.50
N PHE A 62 12.97 1.61 -7.36
CA PHE A 62 13.40 2.32 -6.16
C PHE A 62 12.97 3.79 -6.12
N LEU A 63 12.69 4.43 -7.25
CA LEU A 63 12.23 5.83 -7.31
C LEU A 63 11.10 6.17 -6.32
N PRO A 64 9.97 5.45 -6.28
CA PRO A 64 8.87 5.79 -5.36
C PRO A 64 9.25 5.57 -3.89
N THR A 65 10.16 4.65 -3.59
CA THR A 65 10.61 4.43 -2.20
C THR A 65 11.51 5.54 -1.68
N VAL A 66 12.16 6.29 -2.59
CA VAL A 66 12.96 7.48 -2.25
C VAL A 66 12.06 8.71 -2.08
N CYS A 67 10.87 8.73 -2.71
CA CYS A 67 9.87 9.76 -2.47
C CYS A 67 9.27 9.62 -1.06
N SER A 68 9.03 10.76 -0.40
CA SER A 68 8.39 10.78 0.92
C SER A 68 6.97 10.20 0.87
N LEU A 69 6.61 9.41 1.89
CA LEU A 69 5.26 8.87 2.06
C LEU A 69 4.18 9.96 1.99
N VAL A 70 4.50 11.16 2.48
CA VAL A 70 3.59 12.32 2.44
C VAL A 70 3.30 12.74 0.99
N ALA A 71 4.32 12.79 0.12
CA ALA A 71 4.13 13.12 -1.29
C ALA A 71 3.29 12.06 -2.00
N ALA A 72 3.55 10.77 -1.73
CA ALA A 72 2.74 9.68 -2.26
C ALA A 72 1.27 9.79 -1.81
N ALA A 73 1.01 10.11 -0.54
CA ALA A 73 -0.33 10.30 -0.02
C ALA A 73 -1.07 11.47 -0.70
N LEU A 74 -0.39 12.59 -0.94
CA LEU A 74 -0.96 13.74 -1.67
C LEU A 74 -1.31 13.38 -3.12
N ILE A 75 -0.42 12.66 -3.81
CA ILE A 75 -0.68 12.17 -5.18
C ILE A 75 -1.90 11.26 -5.19
N TRP A 76 -1.99 10.31 -4.26
CA TRP A 76 -3.15 9.42 -4.16
C TRP A 76 -4.43 10.18 -3.83
N SER A 77 -4.38 11.17 -2.92
CA SER A 77 -5.53 12.02 -2.62
C SER A 77 -6.04 12.75 -3.87
N TRP A 78 -5.14 13.27 -4.70
CA TRP A 78 -5.52 13.92 -5.96
C TRP A 78 -6.05 12.93 -7.00
N ILE A 79 -5.48 11.72 -7.07
CA ILE A 79 -5.94 10.65 -7.96
C ILE A 79 -7.36 10.19 -7.60
N TYR A 80 -7.66 10.06 -6.30
CA TYR A 80 -8.98 9.69 -5.76
C TYR A 80 -9.95 10.86 -5.61
N GLU A 81 -9.56 12.08 -6.02
CA GLU A 81 -10.42 13.26 -5.91
C GLU A 81 -11.72 13.04 -6.71
N PRO A 82 -12.91 13.11 -6.09
CA PRO A 82 -14.17 12.73 -6.73
C PRO A 82 -14.53 13.58 -7.95
N ASN A 83 -14.16 14.87 -8.00
CA ASN A 83 -14.64 15.79 -9.05
C ASN A 83 -13.69 15.93 -10.25
N ILE A 84 -12.39 15.78 -10.04
CA ILE A 84 -11.36 16.06 -11.07
C ILE A 84 -10.28 14.95 -11.09
N GLY A 85 -10.42 13.93 -10.25
CA GLY A 85 -9.45 12.87 -10.09
C GLY A 85 -9.29 12.06 -11.36
N LEU A 86 -8.04 11.66 -11.62
CA LEU A 86 -7.68 10.83 -12.76
C LEU A 86 -8.45 9.50 -12.75
N LEU A 87 -8.72 8.92 -11.58
CA LEU A 87 -9.49 7.68 -11.49
C LEU A 87 -10.94 7.87 -11.93
N ASN A 88 -11.63 8.92 -11.48
CA ASN A 88 -13.03 9.12 -11.88
C ASN A 88 -13.13 9.37 -13.40
N ASN A 89 -12.20 10.16 -13.96
CA ASN A 89 -12.12 10.36 -15.40
C ASN A 89 -11.81 9.06 -16.18
N LEU A 90 -11.04 8.13 -15.60
CA LEU A 90 -10.80 6.81 -16.19
C LEU A 90 -12.06 5.93 -16.09
N PHE A 91 -12.78 5.95 -14.97
CA PHE A 91 -14.05 5.22 -14.81
C PHE A 91 -15.15 5.74 -15.75
N LEU A 92 -15.26 7.06 -15.94
CA LEU A 92 -16.13 7.69 -16.94
C LEU A 92 -15.78 7.26 -18.37
N LYS A 93 -14.48 7.21 -18.72
CA LYS A 93 -14.02 6.73 -20.05
C LYS A 93 -14.30 5.25 -20.29
N ILE A 94 -14.35 4.44 -19.23
CA ILE A 94 -14.66 3.01 -19.29
C ILE A 94 -16.19 2.78 -19.20
N GLY A 95 -16.99 3.83 -18.94
CA GLY A 95 -18.46 3.78 -18.91
C GLY A 95 -19.04 3.15 -17.64
N LEU A 96 -18.29 3.13 -16.54
CA LEU A 96 -18.70 2.59 -15.24
C LEU A 96 -19.39 3.63 -14.33
N LEU A 97 -19.33 4.91 -14.72
CA LEU A 97 -20.04 6.08 -14.18
C LEU A 97 -20.55 6.91 -15.36
#